data_AF-A0A2E8R1X7-F1
#
_entry.id   AF-A0A2E8R1X7-F1
#
_cell.length_a   1.000
_cell.length_b   1.000
_cell.length_c   1.000
_cell.angle_alpha   90.00
_cell.angle_beta   90.00
_cell.angle_gamma   90.00
#
_symmetry.space_group_name_H-M   'P 1'
#
loop_
_entity.id
_entity.type
_entity.pdbx_description
1 polymer ?
#
loop_
_entity_poly.entity_id
_entity_poly.type
_entity_poly.pdbx_seq_one_letter_code
_entity_poly.pdbx_strand_id
1 'polypeptide(L)' 'MLFANLLDAVGASDGAATLNITALNDYAIEIPIEDARNLLTMLALKTDGKYMWVRDKGPLWPVYPRHIN' A
#
# COMPACT_ATOMS: atom_id res chain seq x y z
N MET A 1 -0.55 -5.22 -7.11
CA MET A 1 -1.19 -6.26 -6.27
C MET A 1 -2.13 -5.56 -5.30
N LEU A 2 -3.22 -6.19 -4.86
CA LEU A 2 -4.05 -5.61 -3.80
C LEU A 2 -3.33 -5.67 -2.45
N PHE A 3 -3.50 -4.64 -1.64
CA PHE A 3 -2.91 -4.60 -0.30
C PHE A 3 -3.50 -5.73 0.58
N ALA A 4 -4.81 -5.97 0.53
CA ALA A 4 -5.47 -7.09 1.22
C ALA A 4 -4.73 -8.44 1.02
N ASN A 5 -4.36 -8.77 -0.22
CA ASN A 5 -3.67 -10.02 -0.52
C ASN A 5 -2.30 -10.13 0.16
N LEU A 6 -1.61 -9.00 0.37
CA LEU A 6 -0.36 -9.00 1.14
C LEU A 6 -0.63 -9.30 2.62
N LEU A 7 -1.68 -8.71 3.19
CA LEU A 7 -2.06 -8.97 4.59
C LEU A 7 -2.38 -10.45 4.82
N ASP A 8 -3.11 -11.06 3.89
CA ASP A 8 -3.41 -12.49 3.93
C ASP A 8 -2.13 -13.33 3.81
N ALA A 9 -1.24 -12.98 2.88
CA ALA A 9 0.00 -13.72 2.64
C ALA A 9 0.96 -13.68 3.84
N VAL A 10 0.99 -12.59 4.61
CA VAL A 10 1.82 -12.47 5.82
C VAL A 10 1.14 -12.99 7.08
N GLY A 11 -0.12 -13.44 6.98
CA GLY A 11 -0.89 -13.89 8.13
C GLY A 11 -1.17 -12.78 9.15
N ALA A 12 -1.53 -11.59 8.67
CA ALA A 12 -1.84 -10.45 9.54
C ALA A 12 -2.95 -10.81 10.54
N SER A 13 -2.71 -10.56 11.83
CA SER A 13 -3.65 -10.87 12.91
C SER A 13 -5.01 -10.19 12.70
N ASP A 14 -6.10 -10.91 13.00
CA ASP A 14 -7.46 -10.37 12.96
C ASP A 14 -7.68 -9.23 13.96
N GLY A 15 -6.87 -9.14 15.01
CA GLY A 15 -6.92 -8.05 16.00
C GLY A 15 -6.06 -6.83 15.64
N ALA A 16 -5.35 -6.85 14.51
CA ALA A 16 -4.58 -5.69 14.08
C ALA A 16 -5.53 -4.54 13.69
N ALA A 17 -5.19 -3.32 14.09
CA ALA A 17 -6.00 -2.13 13.82
C ALA A 17 -5.29 -1.11 12.91
N THR A 18 -3.96 -1.07 12.95
CA THR A 18 -3.14 -0.07 12.27
C THR A 18 -2.08 -0.71 11.39
N LEU A 19 -1.71 0.00 10.31
CA LEU A 19 -0.57 -0.29 9.46
C LEU A 19 0.42 0.87 9.57
N ASN A 20 1.65 0.54 9.94
CA ASN A 20 2.75 1.50 9.97
C ASN A 20 3.52 1.38 8.65
N ILE A 21 3.51 2.44 7.87
CA ILE A 21 4.15 2.49 6.55
C ILE A 21 5.33 3.44 6.62
N THR A 22 6.52 2.91 6.38
CA THR A 22 7.77 3.69 6.37
C THR A 22 8.33 3.74 4.95
N ALA A 23 8.60 4.96 4.47
CA ALA A 23 9.24 5.20 3.18
C ALA A 23 10.78 5.13 3.28
N LEU A 24 11.46 5.10 2.14
CA LEU A 24 12.93 4.98 2.06
C LEU A 24 13.70 6.16 2.65
N ASN A 25 13.04 7.31 2.85
CA ASN A 25 13.59 8.50 3.48
C ASN A 25 13.20 8.60 4.97
N ASP A 26 12.87 7.48 5.60
CA ASP A 26 12.45 7.34 7.00
C ASP A 26 11.16 8.11 7.36
N TYR A 27 10.42 8.60 6.38
CA TYR A 27 9.10 9.16 6.61
C TYR A 27 8.10 8.04 6.91
N ALA A 28 7.46 8.10 8.08
CA ALA A 28 6.50 7.10 8.51
C ALA A 28 5.10 7.71 8.68
N ILE A 29 4.08 6.93 8.31
CA ILE A 29 2.68 7.24 8.56
C ILE A 29 1.98 6.02 9.15
N GLU A 30 0.91 6.26 9.90
CA GLU A 30 -0.01 5.23 10.35
C GLU A 30 -1.32 5.38 9.58
N ILE A 31 -1.86 4.27 9.08
CA ILE A 31 -3.19 4.21 8.47
C ILE A 31 -4.02 3.11 9.13
N PRO A 32 -5.36 3.21 9.13
CA PRO A 32 -6.22 2.10 9.55
C PRO A 32 -6.00 0.87 8.65
N ILE A 33 -5.91 -0.33 9.24
CA ILE A 33 -5.77 -1.57 8.45
C ILE A 33 -7.00 -1.83 7.56
N GLU A 34 -8.16 -1.27 7.95
CA GLU A 34 -9.39 -1.34 7.17
C GLU A 34 -9.24 -0.70 5.79
N ASP A 35 -8.37 0.28 5.59
CA ASP A 35 -8.10 0.85 4.26
C ASP A 35 -7.55 -0.20 3.29
N ALA A 36 -6.73 -1.12 3.78
CA ALA A 36 -6.17 -2.19 2.96
C ALA A 36 -7.18 -3.31 2.68
N ARG A 37 -8.16 -3.51 3.57
CA ARG A 37 -9.19 -4.56 3.47
C ARG A 37 -10.44 -4.12 2.68
N ASN A 38 -10.86 -2.88 2.88
CA ASN A 38 -12.15 -2.37 2.40
C ASN A 38 -12.02 -1.53 1.14
N LEU A 39 -10.88 -0.87 0.95
CA LEU A 39 -10.60 -0.12 -0.26
C LEU A 39 -9.81 -1.01 -1.21
N LEU A 40 -10.04 -0.88 -2.51
CA LEU A 40 -9.25 -1.54 -3.55
C LEU A 40 -7.84 -0.93 -3.67
N THR A 41 -7.18 -0.75 -2.52
CA THR A 41 -5.85 -0.17 -2.38
C THR A 41 -4.84 -1.11 -3.02
N MET A 42 -4.02 -0.55 -3.90
CA MET A 42 -3.01 -1.29 -4.63
C MET A 42 -1.62 -0.96 -4.15
N LEU A 43 -0.77 -1.99 -4.05
CA LEU A 43 0.67 -1.84 -3.97
C LEU A 43 1.22 -1.88 -5.41
N ALA A 44 1.64 -0.72 -5.90
CA ALA A 44 2.14 -0.52 -7.24
C ALA A 44 3.68 -0.59 -7.26
N LEU A 45 4.23 -1.37 -8.21
CA LEU A 45 5.67 -1.42 -8.53
C LEU A 45 5.99 -0.64 -9.83
N LYS A 46 4.96 -0.39 -10.64
CA LYS A 46 5.05 0.16 -11.98
C LYS A 46 4.00 1.24 -12.19
N THR A 47 4.34 2.20 -13.03
CA THR A 47 3.43 3.20 -13.60
C THR A 47 3.57 3.13 -15.11
N ASP A 48 2.45 3.07 -15.83
CA ASP A 48 2.42 2.91 -17.30
C ASP A 48 3.33 1.79 -17.82
N GLY A 49 3.31 0.65 -17.13
CA GLY A 49 4.09 -0.54 -17.48
C GLY A 49 5.60 -0.46 -17.16
N LYS A 50 6.11 0.69 -16.70
CA LYS A 50 7.53 0.89 -16.35
C LYS A 50 7.73 0.89 -14.84
N TYR A 51 8.84 0.33 -14.36
CA TYR A 51 9.18 0.37 -12.93
C TYR A 51 9.36 1.80 -12.44
N MET A 52 8.85 2.09 -11.25
CA MET A 52 8.99 3.40 -10.62
C MET A 52 10.41 3.60 -10.09
N TRP A 53 10.92 4.82 -10.20
CA TRP A 53 12.25 5.17 -9.71
C TRP A 53 12.21 5.43 -8.21
N VAL A 54 13.26 5.10 -7.48
CA VAL A 54 13.36 5.39 -6.03
C VAL A 54 13.08 6.85 -5.70
N ARG A 55 13.60 7.78 -6.52
CA ARG A 55 13.38 9.22 -6.35
C ARG A 55 11.95 9.70 -6.68
N ASP A 56 11.15 8.85 -7.31
CA ASP A 56 9.80 9.18 -7.77
C ASP A 56 8.85 8.01 -7.52
N LYS A 57 8.33 7.96 -6.28
CA LYS A 57 7.31 7.01 -5.80
C LYS A 57 7.70 5.53 -5.90
N GLY A 58 8.96 5.21 -6.19
CA GLY A 58 9.46 3.84 -6.23
C GLY A 58 10.16 3.42 -4.93
N PRO A 59 10.50 2.14 -4.80
CA PRO A 59 10.19 1.05 -5.74
C PRO A 59 8.75 0.52 -5.59
N LEU A 60 8.08 0.85 -4.48
CA LEU A 60 6.74 0.40 -4.13
C LEU A 60 5.92 1.59 -3.63
N TRP A 61 4.69 1.74 -4.13
CA TRP A 61 3.79 2.83 -3.72
C TRP A 61 2.39 2.31 -3.37
N PRO A 62 1.82 2.69 -2.21
CA PRO A 62 0.41 2.47 -1.92
C PRO A 62 -0.45 3.45 -2.73
N VAL A 63 -1.40 2.92 -3.50
CA VAL A 63 -2.31 3.68 -4.37
C VAL A 63 -3.73 3.45 -3.90
N TYR A 64 -4.38 4.51 -3.46
CA TYR A 64 -5.80 4.49 -3.13
C TYR A 64 -6.61 4.70 -4.41
N PRO A 65 -7.68 3.92 -4.63
CA PRO A 65 -8.61 4.20 -5.70
C PRO A 65 -9.25 5.57 -5.44
N ARG A 66 -9.13 6.49 -6.40
CA ARG A 66 -9.95 7.71 -6.38
C ARG A 66 -11.30 7.39 -6.99
N HIS A 67 -12.36 8.04 -6.49
CA HIS A 67 -13.68 7.95 -7.10
C HIS A 67 -13.57 8.10 -8.63
N ILE A 68 -13.94 7.04 -9.33
CA ILE A 68 -14.21 7.06 -10.75
C ILE A 68 -15.66 7.51 -10.83
N ASN A 69 -15.87 8.79 -11.10
CA ASN A 69 -17.20 9.33 -11.33
C ASN A 69 -17.64 8.99 -12.76
#